data_AF-A0AAW1F3L7-F1
#
_entry.id   AF-A0AAW1F3L7-F1
#
_cell.length_a   1.000
_cell.length_b   1.000
_cell.length_c   1.000
_cell.angle_alpha   90.00
_cell.angle_beta   90.00
_cell.angle_gamma   90.00
#
_symmetry.space_group_name_H-M   'P 1'
#
loop_
_entity.id
_entity.type
_entity.pdbx_description
1 polymer ?
#
loop_
_entity_poly.entity_id
_entity_poly.type
_entity_poly.pdbx_seq_one_letter_code
_entity_poly.pdbx_strand_id
1 'polypeptide(L)'
;MKFRGKIIDVACLNHFTRVVTTISKLTKMCVLRLTPDNLFFVLSGKVANGGVGMWCELSQANFFDEYQMEGVSSEDNEICLEVTPENLSRALKTVQSAKAVKVKLTKKHCACLTIAAELPTMSSISRVVTHDVPVDVIPGGSGTSSKNPACQTST
;
A
#
# COMPACT_ATOMS: atom_id res chain seq x y z
N MET A 1 -10.36 -9.45 -8.07
CA MET A 1 -9.57 -8.83 -7.00
C MET A 1 -10.34 -7.73 -6.28
N LYS A 2 -10.22 -7.68 -4.96
CA LYS A 2 -10.80 -6.65 -4.08
C LYS A 2 -9.85 -6.40 -2.92
N PHE A 3 -9.73 -5.16 -2.47
CA PHE A 3 -8.97 -4.83 -1.27
C PHE A 3 -9.67 -3.74 -0.48
N ARG A 4 -9.73 -3.92 0.84
CA ARG A 4 -10.25 -2.96 1.81
C ARG A 4 -9.49 -3.09 3.13
N GLY A 5 -8.76 -2.05 3.48
CA GLY A 5 -8.16 -1.83 4.80
C GLY A 5 -8.87 -0.70 5.54
N LYS A 6 -8.95 -0.78 6.87
CA LYS A 6 -9.42 0.30 7.74
C LYS A 6 -8.43 0.49 8.90
N ILE A 7 -8.07 1.73 9.17
CA ILE A 7 -7.22 2.16 10.28
C ILE A 7 -8.05 3.11 11.13
N ILE A 8 -8.16 2.86 12.43
CA ILE A 8 -8.86 3.67 13.42
C ILE A 8 -7.86 4.31 14.38
N ASP A 9 -6.82 3.58 14.78
CA ASP A 9 -5.79 4.11 15.66
C ASP A 9 -4.90 5.14 14.94
N VAL A 10 -4.89 6.37 15.47
CA VAL A 10 -4.10 7.50 14.97
C VAL A 10 -2.59 7.22 15.05
N ALA A 11 -2.11 6.46 16.05
CA ALA A 11 -0.72 6.06 16.15
C ALA A 11 -0.34 5.11 15.00
N CYS A 12 -1.19 4.11 14.71
CA CYS A 12 -1.02 3.21 13.57
C CYS A 12 -1.05 3.97 12.24
N LEU A 13 -1.98 4.91 12.06
CA LEU A 13 -2.05 5.76 10.86
C LEU A 13 -0.79 6.59 10.68
N ASN A 14 -0.30 7.23 11.74
CA ASN A 14 0.92 8.03 11.70
C ASN A 14 2.15 7.17 11.41
N HIS A 15 2.21 5.96 11.98
CA HIS A 15 3.28 5.01 11.71
C HIS A 15 3.27 4.57 10.24
N PHE A 16 2.11 4.18 9.71
CA PHE A 16 1.95 3.81 8.30
C PHE A 16 2.35 4.97 7.36
N THR A 17 1.88 6.19 7.67
CA THR A 17 2.21 7.41 6.93
C THR A 17 3.72 7.68 6.92
N ARG A 18 4.42 7.46 8.03
CA ARG A 18 5.88 7.61 8.11
C ARG A 18 6.60 6.58 7.25
N VAL A 19 6.18 5.31 7.29
CA VAL A 19 6.78 4.26 6.45
C VAL A 19 6.63 4.60 4.97
N VAL A 20 5.42 4.94 4.51
CA VAL A 20 5.17 5.33 3.12
C VAL A 20 5.95 6.60 2.73
N THR A 21 6.06 7.56 3.65
CA THR A 21 6.87 8.77 3.43
C THR A 21 8.35 8.46 3.28
N THR A 22 8.89 7.50 4.03
CA THR A 22 10.28 7.06 3.88
C THR A 22 10.47 6.38 2.52
N ILE A 23 9.56 5.49 2.13
CA ILE A 23 9.59 4.81 0.82
C ILE A 23 9.53 5.84 -0.32
N SER A 24 8.74 6.91 -0.21
CA SER A 24 8.64 7.94 -1.25
C SER A 24 9.93 8.74 -1.46
N LYS A 25 10.82 8.77 -0.46
CA LYS A 25 12.16 9.36 -0.59
C LYS A 25 13.18 8.42 -1.23
N LEU A 26 12.90 7.11 -1.24
CA LEU A 26 13.83 6.09 -1.72
C LEU A 26 13.58 5.71 -3.18
N THR A 27 12.33 5.77 -3.65
CA THR A 27 12.00 5.48 -5.04
C THR A 27 10.83 6.31 -5.56
N LYS A 28 10.83 6.54 -6.88
CA LYS A 28 9.71 7.17 -7.59
C LYS A 28 8.55 6.19 -7.83
N MET A 29 8.84 4.89 -7.87
CA MET A 29 7.89 3.82 -8.19
C MET A 29 8.26 2.57 -7.39
N CYS A 30 7.26 1.88 -6.85
CA CYS A 30 7.46 0.56 -6.24
C CYS A 30 6.28 -0.36 -6.53
N VAL A 31 6.48 -1.65 -6.28
CA VAL A 31 5.39 -2.63 -6.28
C VAL A 31 4.87 -2.78 -4.86
N LEU A 32 3.59 -2.48 -4.66
CA LEU A 32 2.83 -2.81 -3.46
C LEU A 32 2.19 -4.19 -3.65
N ARG A 33 2.68 -5.17 -2.90
CA ARG A 33 2.11 -6.52 -2.85
C ARG A 33 1.29 -6.67 -1.57
N LEU A 34 0.02 -6.98 -1.73
CA LEU A 34 -0.93 -7.21 -0.64
C LEU A 34 -1.18 -8.72 -0.53
N THR A 35 -1.00 -9.26 0.67
CA THR A 35 -1.29 -10.65 1.03
C THR A 35 -2.26 -10.67 2.22
N PRO A 36 -2.82 -11.82 2.62
CA PRO A 36 -3.75 -11.88 3.76
C PRO A 36 -3.12 -11.37 5.08
N ASP A 37 -1.81 -11.59 5.27
CA ASP A 37 -1.13 -11.30 6.54
C ASP A 37 -0.23 -10.07 6.49
N ASN A 38 0.28 -9.73 5.30
CA ASN A 38 1.34 -8.73 5.15
C ASN A 38 1.15 -7.84 3.91
N LEU A 39 1.70 -6.63 4.01
CA LEU A 39 1.91 -5.71 2.90
C LEU A 39 3.41 -5.62 2.63
N PHE A 40 3.80 -5.72 1.36
CA PHE A 40 5.18 -5.59 0.95
C PHE A 40 5.32 -4.42 -0.03
N PHE A 41 6.25 -3.51 0.25
CA PHE A 41 6.70 -2.53 -0.72
C PHE A 41 8.02 -3.02 -1.30
N VAL A 42 8.03 -3.40 -2.58
CA VAL A 42 9.23 -3.88 -3.29
C VAL A 42 9.78 -2.76 -4.15
N LEU A 43 11.00 -2.32 -3.83
CA LEU A 43 11.72 -1.26 -4.50
C LEU A 43 12.81 -1.86 -5.39
N SER A 44 12.69 -1.63 -6.70
CA SER A 44 13.70 -2.07 -7.68
C SER A 44 14.67 -0.93 -7.96
N GLY A 45 15.88 -1.00 -7.42
CA GLY A 45 16.96 -0.10 -7.81
C GLY A 45 17.48 -0.47 -9.19
N LYS A 46 17.18 0.30 -10.24
CA LYS A 46 17.85 0.12 -11.54
C LYS A 46 19.25 0.70 -11.47
N VAL A 47 20.27 -0.16 -11.38
CA VAL A 47 21.66 0.21 -11.65
C VAL A 47 22.16 -0.70 -12.76
N ALA A 48 22.91 -0.15 -13.71
CA ALA A 48 23.30 -0.80 -14.96
C ALA A 48 24.05 -2.14 -14.81
N ASN A 49 24.58 -2.46 -13.61
CA ASN A 49 25.44 -3.63 -13.37
C ASN A 49 25.10 -4.45 -12.10
N GLY A 50 23.84 -4.45 -11.64
CA GLY A 50 23.43 -5.23 -10.46
C GLY A 50 22.73 -4.37 -9.42
N GLY A 51 21.43 -4.19 -9.60
CA GLY A 51 20.60 -3.40 -8.69
C GLY A 51 20.50 -4.03 -7.30
N VAL A 52 20.59 -3.20 -6.26
CA VAL A 52 20.16 -3.60 -4.92
C VAL A 52 18.62 -3.63 -4.92
N GLY A 53 18.06 -4.82 -4.69
CA GLY A 53 16.65 -5.00 -4.39
C GLY A 53 16.40 -4.71 -2.92
N MET A 54 15.47 -3.83 -2.61
CA MET A 54 15.04 -3.56 -1.23
C MET A 54 13.55 -3.84 -1.12
N TRP A 55 13.12 -4.41 -0.01
CA TRP A 55 11.71 -4.53 0.31
C TRP A 55 11.44 -4.08 1.74
N CYS A 56 10.24 -3.58 1.96
CA CYS A 56 9.71 -3.28 3.28
C CYS A 56 8.50 -4.18 3.50
N GLU A 57 8.56 -4.99 4.56
CA GLU A 57 7.48 -5.86 4.99
C GLU A 57 6.76 -5.24 6.18
N LEU A 58 5.43 -5.21 6.12
CA LEU A 58 4.56 -4.70 7.17
C LEU A 58 3.46 -5.74 7.46
N SER A 59 3.39 -6.20 8.71
CA SER A 59 2.25 -7.00 9.15
C SER A 59 0.98 -6.15 9.17
N GLN A 60 -0.06 -6.62 8.48
CA GLN A 60 -1.33 -5.89 8.41
C GLN A 60 -1.94 -5.68 9.80
N ALA A 61 -1.76 -6.66 10.69
CA ALA A 61 -2.30 -6.66 12.05
C ALA A 61 -1.74 -5.52 12.92
N ASN A 62 -0.59 -4.96 12.57
CA ASN A 62 0.01 -3.83 13.29
C ASN A 62 -0.62 -2.47 12.90
N PHE A 63 -1.42 -2.42 11.83
CA PHE A 63 -1.94 -1.17 11.26
C PHE A 63 -3.44 -1.16 11.07
N PHE A 64 -4.04 -2.26 10.62
CA PHE A 64 -5.42 -2.29 10.16
C PHE A 64 -6.34 -2.98 11.17
N ASP A 65 -7.37 -2.27 11.62
CA ASP A 65 -8.47 -2.81 12.42
C ASP A 65 -9.38 -3.73 11.59
N GLU A 66 -9.53 -3.44 10.29
CA GLU A 66 -10.23 -4.30 9.34
C GLU A 66 -9.34 -4.46 8.11
N TYR A 67 -9.04 -5.70 7.73
CA TYR A 67 -8.25 -6.01 6.54
C TYR A 67 -8.92 -7.14 5.76
N GLN A 68 -9.36 -6.83 4.54
CA GLN A 68 -10.04 -7.76 3.65
C GLN A 68 -9.43 -7.64 2.27
N MET A 69 -8.97 -8.77 1.74
CA MET A 69 -8.46 -8.83 0.38
C MET A 69 -8.86 -10.13 -0.29
N GLU A 70 -9.05 -10.05 -1.61
CA GLU A 70 -9.36 -11.17 -2.49
C GLU A 70 -8.52 -10.97 -3.75
N GLY A 71 -7.63 -11.91 -4.06
CA GLY A 71 -6.72 -11.87 -5.19
C GLY A 71 -7.43 -12.16 -6.52
N VAL A 72 -6.67 -12.62 -7.50
CA VAL A 72 -7.21 -13.14 -8.77
C VAL A 72 -7.55 -14.62 -8.66
N SER A 73 -6.74 -15.38 -7.91
CA SER A 73 -6.91 -16.81 -7.64
C SER A 73 -7.03 -17.05 -6.14
N SER A 74 -7.80 -18.08 -5.74
CA SER A 74 -7.84 -18.57 -4.36
C SER A 74 -6.56 -19.29 -3.95
N GLU A 75 -5.79 -19.81 -4.92
CA GLU A 75 -4.55 -20.56 -4.71
C GLU A 75 -3.34 -19.62 -4.49
N ASP A 76 -3.33 -18.48 -5.20
CA ASP A 76 -2.37 -17.38 -5.02
C ASP A 76 -3.15 -16.11 -4.65
N ASN A 77 -3.62 -16.05 -3.40
CA ASN A 77 -4.44 -14.96 -2.88
C ASN A 77 -3.59 -13.71 -2.59
N GLU A 78 -3.05 -13.10 -3.63
CA GLU A 78 -2.28 -11.86 -3.57
C GLU A 78 -2.74 -10.83 -4.61
N ILE A 79 -2.43 -9.56 -4.34
CA ILE A 79 -2.67 -8.44 -5.26
C ILE A 79 -1.36 -7.65 -5.40
N CYS A 80 -0.88 -7.53 -6.63
CA CYS A 80 0.32 -6.75 -6.95
C CYS A 80 -0.08 -5.48 -7.69
N LEU A 81 0.33 -4.33 -7.15
CA LEU A 81 0.03 -3.01 -7.69
C LEU A 81 1.34 -2.25 -7.91
N GLU A 82 1.53 -1.67 -9.08
CA GLU A 82 2.55 -0.64 -9.27
C GLU A 82 2.01 0.70 -8.76
N VAL A 83 2.75 1.33 -7.85
CA VAL A 83 2.34 2.57 -7.18
C VAL A 83 3.45 3.59 -7.23
N THR A 84 3.07 4.88 -7.34
CA THR A 84 3.96 6.01 -7.09
C THR A 84 3.89 6.36 -5.60
N PRO A 85 4.91 6.05 -4.77
CA PRO A 85 4.80 6.20 -3.32
C PRO A 85 4.62 7.66 -2.88
N GLU A 86 5.09 8.62 -3.67
CA GLU A 86 4.91 10.05 -3.42
C GLU A 86 3.44 10.48 -3.45
N ASN A 87 2.64 9.93 -4.37
CA ASN A 87 1.21 10.21 -4.45
C ASN A 87 0.48 9.63 -3.23
N LEU A 88 0.84 8.41 -2.83
CA LEU A 88 0.29 7.76 -1.64
C LEU A 88 0.67 8.50 -0.36
N SER A 89 1.95 8.89 -0.22
CA SER A 89 2.49 9.70 0.87
C SER A 89 1.74 11.02 1.02
N ARG A 90 1.50 11.73 -0.08
CA ARG A 90 0.74 12.99 -0.08
C ARG A 90 -0.69 12.80 0.39
N ALA A 91 -1.38 11.77 -0.09
CA ALA A 91 -2.75 11.45 0.31
C ALA A 91 -2.86 11.00 1.78
N LEU A 92 -1.85 10.35 2.33
CA LEU A 92 -1.83 9.95 3.74
C LEU A 92 -1.56 11.13 4.68
N LYS A 93 -0.67 12.06 4.28
CA LYS A 93 -0.35 13.26 5.09
C LYS A 93 -1.55 14.18 5.30
N THR A 94 -2.48 14.27 4.34
CA THR A 94 -3.70 15.09 4.49
C THR A 94 -4.69 14.50 5.49
N VAL A 95 -4.57 13.19 5.79
CA VAL A 95 -5.50 12.47 6.67
C VAL A 95 -4.86 12.01 7.98
N GLN A 96 -3.62 12.43 8.29
CA GLN A 96 -2.86 11.99 9.46
C GLN A 96 -3.54 12.24 10.83
N SER A 97 -4.49 13.18 10.89
CA SER A 97 -5.28 13.50 12.07
C SER A 97 -6.72 12.94 12.01
N ALA A 98 -7.02 12.09 11.03
CA ALA A 98 -8.34 11.51 10.86
C ALA A 98 -8.70 10.55 12.01
N LYS A 99 -9.99 10.49 12.34
CA LYS A 99 -10.55 9.53 13.30
C LYS A 99 -10.57 8.10 12.76
N ALA A 100 -10.74 7.97 11.45
CA ALA A 100 -10.73 6.70 10.76
C ALA A 100 -10.32 6.91 9.31
N VAL A 101 -9.55 5.97 8.76
CA VAL A 101 -9.12 5.95 7.36
C VAL A 101 -9.48 4.61 6.75
N LYS A 102 -10.11 4.62 5.58
CA LYS A 102 -10.43 3.44 4.78
C LYS A 102 -9.62 3.51 3.50
N VAL A 103 -8.83 2.47 3.24
CA VAL A 103 -8.06 2.31 2.01
C VAL A 103 -8.71 1.21 1.19
N LYS A 104 -9.05 1.47 -0.07
CA LYS A 104 -9.76 0.52 -0.94
C LYS A 104 -9.16 0.50 -2.33
N LEU A 105 -9.07 -0.69 -2.92
CA LEU A 105 -8.85 -0.80 -4.36
C LEU A 105 -10.19 -0.59 -5.07
N THR A 106 -10.27 0.45 -5.91
CA THR A 106 -11.46 0.78 -6.69
C THR A 106 -11.12 0.85 -8.18
N LYS A 107 -12.12 0.65 -9.02
CA LYS A 107 -12.02 0.87 -10.47
C LYS A 107 -12.92 2.04 -10.82
N LYS A 108 -12.32 3.18 -11.16
CA LYS A 108 -13.02 4.34 -11.72
C LYS A 108 -12.77 4.35 -13.23
N HIS A 109 -12.14 5.39 -13.77
CA HIS A 109 -11.62 5.39 -15.13
C HIS A 109 -10.36 4.48 -15.26
N CYS A 110 -9.55 4.44 -14.21
CA CYS A 110 -8.43 3.52 -14.02
C CYS A 110 -8.54 2.84 -12.65
N ALA A 111 -7.63 1.91 -12.35
CA ALA A 111 -7.51 1.34 -11.02
C ALA A 111 -6.92 2.39 -10.07
N CYS A 112 -7.54 2.55 -8.90
CA CYS A 112 -7.12 3.51 -7.89
C CYS A 112 -7.08 2.88 -6.49
N LEU A 113 -6.08 3.25 -5.69
CA LEU A 113 -6.15 3.16 -4.25
C LEU A 113 -6.88 4.40 -3.72
N THR A 114 -8.15 4.21 -3.37
CA THR A 114 -9.00 5.25 -2.78
C THR A 114 -8.78 5.28 -1.27
N ILE A 115 -8.33 6.42 -0.75
CA ILE A 115 -8.17 6.73 0.67
C ILE A 115 -9.32 7.64 1.08
N ALA A 116 -10.24 7.13 1.90
CA ALA A 116 -11.36 7.89 2.44
C ALA A 116 -11.20 8.03 3.95
N ALA A 117 -11.17 9.26 4.46
CA ALA A 117 -10.88 9.56 5.86
C ALA A 117 -11.96 10.41 6.49
N GLU A 118 -12.36 10.06 7.70
CA GLU A 118 -13.28 10.82 8.55
C GLU A 118 -12.46 11.76 9.43
N LEU A 119 -12.49 13.06 9.14
CA LEU A 119 -11.71 14.06 9.87
C LEU A 119 -12.40 14.47 11.18
N PRO A 120 -11.63 14.83 12.22
CA PRO A 120 -12.17 15.44 13.41
C PRO A 120 -12.80 16.79 13.06
N THR A 121 -13.97 17.04 13.65
CA THR A 121 -14.73 18.28 13.46
C THR A 121 -15.48 18.62 14.74
N MET A 122 -15.61 19.92 15.02
CA MET A 122 -16.39 20.45 16.15
C MET A 122 -17.86 20.66 15.78
N SER A 123 -18.25 20.44 14.52
CA SER A 123 -19.63 20.45 14.05
C SER A 123 -20.33 19.10 14.25
N SER A 124 -21.66 19.08 14.28
CA SER A 124 -22.46 17.84 14.26
C SER A 124 -22.35 17.05 12.96
N ILE A 125 -21.86 17.68 11.87
CA ILE A 125 -21.68 17.06 10.55
C ILE A 125 -20.27 16.51 10.41
N SER A 126 -20.11 15.22 10.09
CA SER A 126 -18.83 14.58 9.80
C SER A 126 -18.21 15.11 8.51
N ARG A 127 -16.90 15.41 8.54
CA ARG A 127 -16.14 15.79 7.34
C ARG A 127 -15.40 14.57 6.79
N VAL A 128 -15.64 14.25 5.52
CA VAL A 128 -14.96 13.15 4.84
C VAL A 128 -14.06 13.71 3.75
N VAL A 129 -12.78 13.31 3.77
CA VAL A 129 -11.82 13.60 2.70
C VAL A 129 -11.58 12.32 1.92
N THR A 130 -11.64 12.40 0.59
CA THR A 130 -11.36 11.26 -0.29
C THR A 130 -10.26 11.63 -1.27
N HIS A 131 -9.24 10.77 -1.36
CA HIS A 131 -8.18 10.85 -2.35
C HIS A 131 -8.18 9.58 -3.19
N ASP A 132 -8.08 9.72 -4.50
CA ASP A 132 -7.88 8.60 -5.42
C ASP A 132 -6.45 8.62 -5.93
N VAL A 133 -5.66 7.63 -5.54
CA VAL A 133 -4.28 7.46 -6.00
C VAL A 133 -4.29 6.47 -7.16
N PRO A 134 -3.94 6.87 -8.40
CA PRO A 134 -3.89 5.95 -9.53
C PRO A 134 -2.83 4.86 -9.29
N VAL A 135 -3.16 3.63 -9.68
CA VAL A 135 -2.29 2.46 -9.58
C VAL A 135 -2.44 1.60 -10.82
N ASP A 136 -1.37 0.88 -11.17
CA ASP A 136 -1.43 -0.12 -12.24
C ASP A 136 -1.46 -1.51 -11.63
N VAL A 137 -2.39 -2.33 -12.12
CA VAL A 137 -2.57 -3.71 -11.64
C VAL A 137 -1.60 -4.59 -12.41
N ILE A 138 -0.81 -5.37 -11.69
CA ILE A 138 0.09 -6.36 -12.28
C ILE A 138 -0.66 -7.70 -12.32
N PRO A 139 -1.08 -8.20 -13.49
CA PRO A 139 -1.74 -9.50 -13.60
C PRO A 139 -0.80 -10.63 -13.15
N GLY A 140 -1.37 -11.66 -12.51
CA GLY A 140 -0.64 -12.75 -11.86
C GLY A 140 0.53 -13.31 -12.68
N GLY A 141 1.73 -13.08 -12.16
CA GLY A 141 2.92 -13.92 -12.33
C GLY A 141 3.38 -14.27 -13.75
N SER A 142 3.90 -13.31 -14.52
CA SER A 142 5.00 -13.66 -15.42
C SER A 142 6.25 -13.89 -14.55
N GLY A 143 6.45 -15.14 -14.14
CA GLY A 143 7.49 -15.52 -13.19
C GLY A 143 8.91 -15.22 -13.69
N THR A 144 9.66 -14.50 -12.84
CA THR A 144 11.08 -14.79 -12.58
C THR A 144 11.37 -14.49 -11.11
N SER A 145 11.49 -15.57 -10.32
CA SER A 145 12.36 -15.69 -9.14
C SER A 145 12.47 -14.50 -8.18
N SER A 146 11.43 -14.17 -7.41
CA SER A 146 11.58 -13.43 -6.15
C SER A 146 10.41 -13.68 -5.19
N LYS A 147 10.10 -14.97 -4.93
CA LYS A 147 9.23 -15.32 -3.78
C LYS A 147 9.91 -15.05 -2.43
N ASN A 148 11.21 -14.74 -2.43
CA ASN A 148 11.94 -14.29 -1.26
C ASN A 148 13.19 -13.50 -1.68
N PRO A 149 13.27 -12.17 -1.46
CA PRO A 149 14.52 -11.44 -1.70
C PRO A 149 15.60 -11.74 -0.63
N ALA A 150 15.31 -12.54 0.41
CA ALA A 150 16.32 -13.10 1.31
C ALA A 150 17.08 -14.31 0.73
N CYS A 151 16.65 -14.91 -0.40
CA CYS A 151 17.28 -16.11 -0.98
C CYS A 151 18.11 -15.85 -2.25
N GLN A 152 18.49 -14.60 -2.56
CA GLN A 152 19.37 -14.31 -3.70
C GLN A 152 20.85 -14.11 -3.33
N THR A 153 21.24 -14.38 -2.08
CA THR A 153 22.63 -14.28 -1.64
C THR A 153 23.10 -15.57 -0.96
N SER A 154 23.19 -16.65 -1.72
CA SER A 154 24.06 -17.78 -1.36
C SER A 154 24.51 -18.54 -2.60
N THR A 155 25.76 -18.26 -2.96
CA THR A 155 26.72 -19.05 -3.75
C THR A 155 26.58 -19.04 -5.27
#